data_AF-A0A4V6BCN2-F1
#
_entry.id   AF-A0A4V6BCN2-F1
#
_cell.length_a   1.000
_cell.length_b   1.000
_cell.length_c   1.000
_cell.angle_alpha   90.00
_cell.angle_beta   90.00
_cell.angle_gamma   90.00
#
_symmetry.space_group_name_H-M   'P 1'
#
loop_
_entity.id
_entity.type
_entity.pdbx_description
1 polymer ?
#
loop_
_entity_poly.entity_id
_entity_poly.type
_entity_poly.pdbx_seq_one_letter_code
_entity_poly.pdbx_strand_id
1 'polypeptide(L)'
;MAIPDHARTNFNTLLRAAGDGNLALMECLDAVTGERRYVLCAVGRAEDGDFVMTPFGHLADGNPYDAYLPPDPDDPDGFIARSGEGAAS
;
A
#
# COMPACT_ATOMS: atom_id res chain seq x y z
N MET A 1 -17.05 0.00 7.92
CA MET A 1 -16.18 -1.21 8.01
C MET A 1 -14.90 -1.00 8.82
N ALA A 2 -14.43 -2.01 9.56
CA ALA A 2 -13.18 -1.97 10.31
C ALA A 2 -12.01 -2.61 9.53
N ILE A 3 -10.87 -1.92 9.46
CA ILE A 3 -9.62 -2.43 8.88
C ILE A 3 -9.18 -3.72 9.61
N PRO A 4 -8.88 -4.83 8.91
CA PRO A 4 -8.44 -6.07 9.54
C PRO A 4 -7.17 -5.93 10.39
N ASP A 5 -7.04 -6.75 11.44
CA ASP A 5 -5.93 -6.66 12.40
C ASP A 5 -4.55 -6.86 11.75
N HIS A 6 -4.45 -7.75 10.77
CA HIS A 6 -3.19 -7.96 10.04
C HIS A 6 -2.77 -6.71 9.27
N ALA A 7 -3.72 -5.99 8.65
CA ALA A 7 -3.45 -4.76 7.93
C ALA A 7 -3.02 -3.64 8.88
N ARG A 8 -3.67 -3.53 10.05
CA ARG A 8 -3.27 -2.59 11.11
C ARG A 8 -1.87 -2.90 11.65
N THR A 9 -1.57 -4.17 11.85
CA THR A 9 -0.26 -4.63 12.34
C THR A 9 0.85 -4.28 11.34
N ASN A 10 0.62 -4.57 10.05
CA ASN A 10 1.55 -4.22 8.98
C ASN A 10 1.77 -2.70 8.91
N PHE A 11 0.70 -1.91 9.01
CA PHE A 11 0.80 -0.45 9.02
C PHE A 11 1.63 0.07 10.20
N ASN A 12 1.44 -0.48 11.41
CA ASN A 12 2.24 -0.11 12.57
C ASN A 12 3.72 -0.49 12.41
N THR A 13 4.02 -1.64 11.81
CA THR A 13 5.41 -2.02 11.48
C THR A 13 6.02 -1.05 10.47
N LEU A 14 5.27 -0.64 9.45
CA LEU A 14 5.70 0.35 8.47
C LEU A 14 6.00 1.70 9.13
N LEU A 15 5.13 2.17 10.03
CA LEU A 15 5.35 3.42 10.78
C LEU A 15 6.63 3.36 11.62
N ARG A 16 6.88 2.24 12.31
CA ARG A 16 8.10 2.05 13.09
C ARG A 16 9.33 2.08 12.18
N ALA A 17 9.32 1.30 11.09
CA ALA A 17 10.42 1.27 10.14
C ALA A 17 10.68 2.65 9.53
N ALA A 18 9.64 3.43 9.25
CA ALA A 18 9.76 4.82 8.78
C ALA A 18 10.45 5.71 9.82
N GLY A 19 10.00 5.64 11.08
CA GLY A 19 10.58 6.41 12.19
C GLY A 19 12.06 6.07 12.44
N ASP A 20 12.42 4.81 12.23
CA ASP A 20 13.79 4.32 12.38
C ASP A 20 14.66 4.54 11.12
N GLY A 21 14.11 5.10 10.03
CA GLY A 21 14.83 5.29 8.76
C GLY A 21 15.08 4.00 7.96
N ASN A 22 14.39 2.92 8.31
CA ASN A 22 14.57 1.57 7.78
C ASN A 22 13.52 1.21 6.73
N LEU A 23 13.15 2.15 5.86
CA LEU A 23 12.30 1.87 4.71
C LEU A 23 13.14 1.74 3.44
N ALA A 24 12.76 0.77 2.61
CA ALA A 24 13.30 0.61 1.27
C ALA A 24 12.17 0.60 0.24
N LEU A 25 12.47 1.14 -0.94
CA LEU A 25 11.65 0.98 -2.14
C LEU A 25 12.37 0.02 -3.08
N MET A 26 11.69 -1.03 -3.53
CA MET A 26 12.27 -2.11 -4.33
C MET A 26 11.47 -2.33 -5.61
N GLU A 27 12.15 -2.40 -6.76
CA GLU A 27 11.53 -2.89 -7.99
C GLU A 27 11.35 -4.42 -7.89
N CYS A 28 10.13 -4.89 -8.06
CA CYS A 28 9.76 -6.30 -8.05
C CYS A 28 8.94 -6.63 -9.30
N LEU A 29 8.89 -7.90 -9.64
CA LEU A 29 7.93 -8.40 -10.63
C LEU A 29 6.74 -9.01 -9.87
N ASP A 30 5.52 -8.63 -10.26
CA ASP A 30 4.32 -9.31 -9.82
C ASP A 30 4.41 -10.79 -10.25
N ALA A 31 4.30 -11.71 -9.29
CA ALA A 31 4.60 -13.10 -9.52
C ALA A 31 3.61 -13.81 -10.47
N VAL A 32 2.43 -13.22 -10.69
CA VAL A 32 1.38 -13.80 -11.54
C VAL A 32 1.43 -13.18 -12.95
N THR A 33 1.57 -11.86 -13.03
CA THR A 33 1.48 -11.10 -14.29
C THR A 33 2.83 -10.80 -14.92
N GLY A 34 3.91 -10.80 -14.13
CA GLY A 34 5.24 -10.37 -14.56
C GLY A 34 5.39 -8.85 -14.69
N GLU A 35 4.41 -8.06 -14.26
CA GLU A 35 4.48 -6.59 -14.31
C GLU A 35 5.47 -6.04 -13.27
N ARG A 36 6.18 -4.96 -13.63
CA ARG A 36 7.04 -4.26 -12.68
C ARG A 36 6.19 -3.53 -11.64
N ARG A 37 6.53 -3.69 -10.37
CA ARG A 37 5.88 -3.05 -9.22
C ARG A 37 6.95 -2.44 -8.32
N TYR A 38 6.65 -1.29 -7.72
CA TYR A 38 7.54 -0.64 -6.76
C TYR A 38 7.06 -0.92 -5.34
N VAL A 39 7.69 -1.87 -4.66
CA VAL A 39 7.26 -2.42 -3.37
C VAL A 39 7.90 -1.66 -2.22
N LEU A 40 7.07 -1.26 -1.26
CA LEU A 40 7.47 -0.71 0.03
C LEU A 40 7.85 -1.85 0.98
N CYS A 41 9.08 -1.78 1.49
CA CYS A 41 9.64 -2.77 2.40
C CYS A 41 10.11 -2.13 3.71
N ALA A 42 9.86 -2.79 4.85
CA ALA A 42 10.68 -2.56 6.04
C ALA A 42 12.00 -3.33 5.89
N VAL A 43 13.08 -2.68 6.33
CA VAL A 43 14.41 -3.24 6.40
C VAL A 43 14.68 -3.67 7.83
N GLY A 44 14.83 -4.97 8.05
CA GLY A 44 15.24 -5.57 9.31
C GLY A 44 16.62 -6.21 9.24
N ARG A 45 17.02 -6.83 10.35
CA ARG A 45 18.20 -7.70 10.44
C ARG A 45 17.78 -9.08 10.92
N ALA A 46 18.25 -10.12 10.24
CA ALA A 46 18.17 -11.49 10.72
C ALA A 46 19.20 -11.74 11.83
N GLU A 47 19.09 -12.89 12.50
CA GLU A 47 19.98 -13.26 13.62
C GLU A 47 21.45 -13.38 13.21
N ASP A 48 21.71 -13.72 11.94
CA ASP A 48 23.03 -13.78 11.32
C ASP A 48 23.58 -12.40 10.89
N GLY A 49 22.78 -11.34 11.04
CA GLY A 49 23.12 -9.98 10.65
C GLY A 49 22.76 -9.62 9.21
N ASP A 50 22.19 -10.54 8.43
CA ASP A 50 21.75 -10.25 7.06
C ASP A 50 20.55 -9.31 7.05
N PHE A 51 20.42 -8.54 5.96
CA PHE A 51 19.24 -7.70 5.78
C PHE A 51 18.03 -8.52 5.40
N VAL A 52 16.91 -8.28 6.08
CA VAL A 52 15.61 -8.87 5.74
C VAL A 52 14.71 -7.77 5.20
N MET A 53 14.19 -7.99 3.99
CA MET A 53 13.22 -7.09 3.37
C MET A 53 11.82 -7.66 3.57
N THR A 54 10.99 -6.98 4.36
CA THR A 54 9.59 -7.37 4.57
C THR A 54 8.68 -6.52 3.69
N PRO A 55 8.08 -7.07 2.62
CA PRO A 55 7.21 -6.32 1.71
C PRO A 55 5.83 -6.11 2.34
N PHE A 56 5.28 -4.89 2.22
CA PHE A 56 3.93 -4.56 2.71
C PHE A 56 2.91 -4.28 1.60
N GLY A 57 3.38 -3.77 0.47
CA GLY A 57 2.53 -3.39 -0.65
C GLY A 57 3.34 -2.64 -1.70
N HIS A 58 2.73 -2.37 -2.84
CA HIS A 58 3.35 -1.59 -3.90
C HIS A 58 2.72 -0.21 -4.03
N LEU A 59 3.48 0.75 -4.54
CA LEU A 59 2.94 2.03 -4.96
C LEU A 59 1.96 1.82 -6.11
N ALA A 60 0.98 2.72 -6.23
CA ALA A 60 0.13 2.74 -7.41
C ALA A 60 1.01 3.00 -8.65
N ASP A 61 0.81 2.22 -9.71
CA ASP A 61 1.59 2.36 -10.94
C ASP A 61 1.30 3.66 -11.69
N GLY A 62 0.16 4.29 -11.40
CA GLY A 62 -0.27 5.57 -11.96
C GLY A 62 -0.86 6.48 -10.90
N ASN A 63 -1.78 7.36 -11.31
CA ASN A 63 -2.46 8.27 -10.40
C ASN A 63 -3.35 7.50 -9.39
N PRO A 64 -3.07 7.56 -8.07
CA PRO A 64 -3.87 6.85 -7.06
C PRO A 64 -5.35 7.25 -7.05
N TYR A 65 -5.68 8.49 -7.43
CA TYR A 65 -7.06 8.97 -7.50
C TYR A 65 -7.88 8.28 -8.62
N ASP A 66 -7.19 7.78 -9.65
CA ASP A 66 -7.80 6.99 -10.72
C ASP A 66 -7.85 5.49 -10.37
N ALA A 67 -7.12 5.06 -9.33
CA ALA A 67 -7.07 3.67 -8.89
C ALA A 67 -8.03 3.38 -7.72
N TYR A 68 -8.25 4.33 -6.82
CA TYR A 68 -8.97 4.11 -5.56
C TYR A 68 -10.08 5.12 -5.33
N LEU A 69 -11.21 4.67 -4.76
CA LEU A 69 -12.24 5.53 -4.21
C LEU A 69 -12.01 5.69 -2.71
N PRO A 70 -11.99 6.92 -2.16
CA PRO A 70 -11.85 7.12 -0.72
C PRO A 70 -13.14 6.69 0.01
N PRO A 71 -13.06 6.33 1.31
CA PRO A 71 -14.25 6.05 2.12
C PRO A 71 -15.14 7.31 2.20
N ASP A 72 -16.46 7.09 2.24
CA ASP A 72 -17.43 8.17 2.41
C ASP A 72 -17.45 8.64 3.89
N PRO A 73 -17.24 9.94 4.19
CA PRO A 73 -17.30 10.44 5.56
C PRO A 73 -18.70 10.37 6.19
N ASP A 74 -19.76 10.32 5.37
CA ASP A 74 -21.16 10.31 5.81
C ASP A 74 -21.80 8.91 5.78
N ASP A 75 -21.16 7.94 5.10
CA ASP A 75 -21.56 6.53 5.07
C ASP A 75 -20.40 5.62 5.51
N PRO A 76 -20.45 5.01 6.71
CA PRO A 76 -19.36 4.21 7.27
C PRO A 76 -19.05 2.93 6.48
N ASP A 77 -19.94 2.50 5.59
CA ASP A 77 -19.75 1.36 4.70
C ASP A 77 -19.69 1.78 3.22
N GLY A 78 -19.75 3.09 2.94
CA GLY A 78 -19.74 3.70 1.62
C GLY A 78 -18.37 4.17 1.15
N PHE A 79 -18.28 4.44 -0.15
CA PHE A 79 -17.12 5.05 -0.81
C PHE A 79 -17.59 6.18 -1.70
N ILE A 80 -16.79 7.25 -1.79
CA ILE A 80 -17.12 8.40 -2.63
C ILE A 80 -17.06 7.97 -4.09
N ALA A 81 -18.22 7.96 -4.75
CA ALA A 81 -18.30 7.70 -6.18
C ALA A 81 -17.54 8.78 -6.97
N ARG A 82 -16.92 8.40 -8.08
CA ARG A 82 -16.37 9.41 -9.00
C ARG A 82 -17.50 10.31 -9.45
N SER A 83 -17.37 11.61 -9.20
CA SER A 83 -18.28 12.60 -9.76
C SER A 83 -18.25 12.41 -11.27
N GLY A 84 -19.39 12.03 -11.86
CA GLY A 84 -19.44 11.44 -13.19
C GLY A 84 -18.61 12.21 -14.24
N GLU A 85 -17.85 11.46 -15.03
CA GLU A 85 -17.60 11.86 -16.41
C GLU A 85 -18.96 12.28 -16.99
N GLY A 86 -19.01 13.52 -17.46
CA GLY A 86 -20.23 14.18 -17.87
C GLY A 86 -21.08 13.32 -18.79
N ALA A 87 -22.38 13.43 -18.60
CA ALA A 87 -23.37 13.02 -19.57
C ALA A 87 -22.93 13.45 -20.98
N ALA A 88 -22.51 12.49 -21.80
CA ALA A 88 -22.58 12.64 -23.25
C ALA A 88 -24.03 12.35 -23.63
N SER A 89 -24.80 13.42 -23.85
CA SER A 89 -26.05 13.40 -24.60
C SER A 89 -25.79 13.11 -26.08
#